data_AF-A0A437QHN0-F1
#
_entry.id   AF-A0A437QHN0-F1
#
_cell.length_a   1.000
_cell.length_b   1.000
_cell.length_c   1.000
_cell.angle_alpha   90.00
_cell.angle_beta   90.00
_cell.angle_gamma   90.00
#
_symmetry.space_group_name_H-M   'P 1'
#
loop_
_entity.id
_entity.type
_entity.pdbx_description
1 polymer ?
#
loop_
_entity_poly.entity_id
_entity_poly.type
_entity_poly.pdbx_seq_one_letter_code
_entity_poly.pdbx_strand_id
1 'polypeptide(L)' 'MFAAVALLCFAAAGTLHAADARGWAVSTLLRHIAAAPNCAHANAVGLAPARRNAPGYYDRHDRDNDGLACEEYR' A
#
# COMPACT_ATOMS: atom_id res chain seq x y z
N MET A 1 -8.19 -27.92 30.89
CA MET A 1 -6.80 -27.56 30.51
C MET A 1 -6.67 -27.24 29.01
N PHE A 2 -7.23 -28.06 28.09
CA PHE A 2 -7.20 -27.79 26.64
C PHE A 2 -7.94 -26.51 26.18
N ALA A 3 -9.06 -26.15 26.84
CA ALA A 3 -9.84 -24.95 26.47
C ALA A 3 -9.10 -23.62 26.76
N ALA A 4 -8.23 -23.59 27.78
CA ALA A 4 -7.45 -22.40 28.13
C ALA A 4 -6.33 -22.12 27.11
N VAL A 5 -5.75 -23.18 26.53
CA VAL A 5 -4.72 -23.09 25.49
C VAL A 5 -5.32 -22.54 24.19
N ALA A 6 -6.52 -22.97 23.81
CA ALA A 6 -7.21 -22.45 22.63
C ALA A 6 -7.51 -20.94 22.74
N LEU A 7 -7.97 -20.47 23.91
CA LEU A 7 -8.26 -19.05 24.15
C LEU A 7 -7.00 -18.16 24.10
N LEU A 8 -5.88 -18.68 24.60
CA LEU A 8 -4.58 -17.98 24.55
C LEU A 8 -4.02 -17.89 23.12
N CYS A 9 -4.27 -18.88 22.27
CA CYS A 9 -3.90 -18.82 20.84
C CYS A 9 -4.71 -17.76 20.07
N PHE A 10 -6.01 -17.62 20.35
CA PHE A 10 -6.84 -16.58 19.72
C PHE A 10 -6.45 -15.16 20.18
N ALA A 11 -6.11 -14.99 21.46
CA ALA A 11 -5.63 -13.70 21.98
C ALA A 11 -4.24 -13.31 21.40
N ALA A 12 -3.33 -14.28 21.23
CA ALA A 12 -2.02 -14.04 20.60
C ALA A 12 -2.10 -13.80 19.08
N ALA A 13 -3.08 -14.39 18.39
CA ALA A 13 -3.34 -14.12 16.97
C ALA A 13 -3.93 -12.70 16.75
N GLY A 14 -4.72 -12.19 17.69
CA GLY A 14 -5.30 -10.84 17.64
C GLY A 14 -4.29 -9.70 17.78
N THR A 15 -3.12 -9.94 18.39
CA THR A 15 -2.13 -8.89 18.66
C THR A 15 -1.18 -8.56 17.51
N LEU A 16 -1.18 -9.35 16.43
CA LEU A 16 -0.24 -9.16 15.30
C LEU A 16 -0.71 -8.13 14.26
N HIS A 17 -1.90 -7.54 14.39
CA HIS A 17 -2.43 -6.56 13.43
C HIS A 17 -2.28 -5.10 13.88
N ALA A 18 -1.64 -4.84 15.02
CA ALA A 18 -1.47 -3.47 15.53
C ALA A 18 -0.06 -2.93 15.23
N ALA A 19 0.26 -2.74 13.95
CA ALA A 19 1.43 -1.97 13.55
C ALA A 19 1.21 -1.26 12.21
N ASP A 20 0.42 -0.18 12.20
CA ASP A 20 0.64 0.87 11.20
C ASP A 20 0.18 2.28 11.66
N ALA A 21 0.61 2.71 12.85
CA ALA A 21 0.21 4.01 13.36
C ALA A 21 0.98 5.20 12.75
N ARG A 22 2.05 4.98 11.96
CA ARG A 22 2.94 6.06 11.48
C ARG A 22 3.65 5.82 10.14
N GLY A 23 3.49 4.67 9.49
CA GLY A 23 4.28 4.30 8.32
C GLY A 23 3.43 3.74 7.18
N TRP A 24 4.12 3.27 6.14
CA TRP A 24 3.53 2.30 5.22
C TRP A 24 4.09 0.94 5.59
N ALA A 25 3.23 -0.09 5.60
CA ALA A 25 3.68 -1.46 5.58
C ALA A 25 4.82 -1.68 4.56
N VAL A 26 5.80 -2.52 4.90
CA VAL A 26 6.95 -2.83 4.01
C VAL A 26 6.48 -3.28 2.62
N SER A 27 5.39 -4.05 2.55
CA SER A 27 4.76 -4.47 1.30
C SER A 27 4.29 -3.29 0.43
N THR A 28 3.82 -2.20 1.04
CA THR A 28 3.40 -0.99 0.34
C THR A 28 4.61 -0.20 -0.17
N LEU A 29 5.69 -0.12 0.59
CA LEU A 29 6.94 0.48 0.13
C LEU A 29 7.51 -0.25 -1.10
N LEU A 30 7.54 -1.59 -1.07
CA LEU A 30 8.00 -2.39 -2.19
C LEU A 30 7.15 -2.16 -3.44
N ARG A 31 5.82 -2.09 -3.29
CA ARG A 31 4.92 -1.74 -4.40
C ARG A 31 5.18 -0.32 -4.89
N HIS A 32 5.41 0.66 -4.01
CA HIS A 32 5.73 2.02 -4.43
C HIS A 32 6.99 2.02 -5.32
N ILE A 33 8.08 1.38 -4.89
CA ILE A 33 9.31 1.26 -5.70
C ILE A 33 9.03 0.57 -7.04
N ALA A 34 8.26 -0.52 -7.03
CA ALA A 34 7.91 -1.25 -8.24
C ALA A 34 7.04 -0.43 -9.21
N ALA A 35 6.27 0.55 -8.73
CA ALA A 35 5.47 1.45 -9.55
C ALA A 35 6.30 2.51 -10.30
N ALA A 36 7.57 2.72 -9.92
CA ALA A 36 8.42 3.80 -10.45
C ALA A 36 8.60 3.82 -11.99
N PRO A 37 8.75 2.70 -12.72
CA PRO A 37 9.16 2.76 -14.13
C PRO A 37 8.14 3.44 -15.07
N ASN A 38 6.84 3.18 -14.87
CA ASN A 38 5.77 3.72 -15.70
C ASN A 38 4.39 3.41 -15.09
N CYS A 39 3.33 4.01 -15.66
CA CYS A 39 1.96 3.77 -15.23
C CYS A 39 1.49 2.31 -15.41
N ALA A 40 2.03 1.54 -16.36
CA ALA A 40 1.69 0.12 -16.47
C ALA A 40 2.18 -0.67 -15.25
N HIS A 41 3.37 -0.37 -14.73
CA HIS A 41 3.86 -0.96 -13.49
C HIS A 41 3.05 -0.51 -12.28
N ALA A 42 2.71 0.78 -12.18
CA ALA A 42 1.87 1.31 -11.12
C ALA A 42 0.49 0.62 -11.06
N ASN A 43 -0.12 0.36 -12.22
CA ASN A 43 -1.34 -0.45 -12.34
C ASN A 43 -1.11 -1.91 -11.92
N ALA A 44 -0.02 -2.54 -12.39
CA ALA A 44 0.29 -3.93 -12.09
C ALA A 44 0.47 -4.20 -10.58
N VAL A 45 0.95 -3.22 -9.82
CA VAL A 45 1.10 -3.33 -8.36
C VAL A 45 -0.10 -2.79 -7.58
N GLY A 46 -1.16 -2.36 -8.26
CA GLY A 46 -2.40 -1.87 -7.65
C GLY A 46 -2.23 -0.53 -6.92
N LEU A 47 -1.35 0.34 -7.40
CA LEU A 47 -1.13 1.67 -6.82
C LEU A 47 -1.58 2.82 -7.74
N ALA A 48 -1.98 2.56 -8.98
CA ALA A 48 -2.59 3.55 -9.86
C ALA A 48 -4.13 3.48 -9.82
N PRO A 49 -4.85 4.60 -9.97
CA PRO A 49 -4.34 5.98 -9.96
C PRO A 49 -3.84 6.39 -8.55
N ALA A 50 -2.81 7.25 -8.49
CA ALA A 50 -2.16 7.64 -7.24
C ALA A 50 -2.31 9.14 -6.97
N ARG A 51 -2.68 9.52 -5.75
CA ARG A 51 -2.69 10.93 -5.32
C ARG A 51 -1.32 11.39 -4.83
N ARG A 52 -1.04 12.69 -4.94
CA ARG A 52 0.15 13.30 -4.33
C ARG A 52 0.29 12.88 -2.86
N ASN A 53 1.51 12.50 -2.47
CA ASN A 53 1.86 11.96 -1.15
C ASN A 53 1.34 10.54 -0.84
N ALA A 54 0.76 9.83 -1.80
CA ALA A 54 0.37 8.43 -1.65
C ALA A 54 1.41 7.47 -2.28
N PRO A 55 1.42 6.18 -1.89
CA PRO A 55 2.20 5.17 -2.60
C PRO A 55 1.82 5.14 -4.08
N GLY A 56 2.80 4.85 -4.96
CA GLY A 56 2.60 4.86 -6.41
C GLY A 56 2.67 6.24 -7.08
N TYR A 57 2.59 7.34 -6.33
CA TYR A 57 2.73 8.67 -6.90
C TYR A 57 4.20 9.01 -7.17
N TYR A 58 4.49 9.44 -8.39
CA TYR A 58 5.74 10.03 -8.81
C TYR A 58 5.42 11.25 -9.66
N ASP A 59 6.11 12.39 -9.46
CA ASP A 59 5.83 13.62 -10.21
C ASP A 59 5.95 13.44 -11.74
N ARG A 60 6.79 12.50 -12.21
CA ARG A 60 6.91 12.17 -13.64
C ARG A 60 5.70 11.43 -14.23
N HIS A 61 4.81 10.90 -13.38
CA HIS A 61 3.59 10.20 -13.78
C HIS A 61 2.36 11.11 -13.77
N ASP A 62 2.47 12.29 -13.17
CA ASP A 62 1.44 13.34 -13.14
C ASP A 62 1.78 14.37 -14.24
N ARG A 63 1.23 14.14 -15.43
CA ARG A 63 1.65 14.84 -16.66
C ARG A 63 1.15 16.28 -16.70
N ASP A 64 -0.03 16.53 -16.17
CA ASP A 64 -0.70 17.83 -16.08
C ASP A 64 -0.57 18.48 -14.69
N ASN A 65 0.06 17.77 -13.74
CA ASN A 65 0.47 18.27 -12.45
C ASN A 65 -0.70 18.70 -11.56
N ASP A 66 -1.82 17.99 -11.68
CA ASP A 66 -3.05 18.26 -10.93
C ASP A 66 -3.07 17.54 -9.56
N GLY A 67 -2.08 16.67 -9.32
CA GLY A 67 -1.93 15.86 -8.12
C GLY A 67 -2.48 14.44 -8.23
N LEU A 68 -2.92 14.00 -9.42
CA LEU A 68 -3.34 12.63 -9.70
C LEU A 68 -2.46 12.01 -10.79
N ALA A 69 -1.62 11.07 -10.39
CA ALA A 69 -0.75 10.33 -11.30
C ALA A 69 -1.45 9.11 -11.91
N CYS A 70 -1.12 8.80 -13.16
CA CYS A 70 -1.61 7.62 -13.89
C CYS A 70 -3.13 7.51 -13.97
N GLU A 71 -3.80 8.63 -14.27
CA GLU A 71 -5.23 8.66 -14.53
C GLU A 71 -5.61 7.79 -15.73
N GLU A 72 -6.78 7.16 -15.68
CA GLU A 72 -7.41 6.56 -16.86
C GLU A 72 -7.98 7.70 -17.70
N TYR A 73 -7.44 7.92 -18.90
CA TYR A 73 -7.99 8.87 -19.86
C TYR A 73 -9.50 8.61 -20.05
N ARG A 74 -10.33 9.56 -19.62
CA ARG A 74 -11.74 9.63 -20.01
C ARG A 74 -11.89 10.39 -21.33
#